data_AF-A0A059CG44-F1
#
_entry.id   AF-A0A059CG44-F1
#
_cell.length_a   1.000
_cell.length_b   1.000
_cell.length_c   1.000
_cell.angle_alpha   90.00
_cell.angle_beta   90.00
_cell.angle_gamma   90.00
#
_symmetry.space_group_name_H-M   'P 1'
#
loop_
_entity.id
_entity.type
_entity.pdbx_description
1 polymer ?
#
loop_
_entity_poly.entity_id
_entity_poly.type
_entity_poly.pdbx_seq_one_letter_code
_entity_poly.pdbx_strand_id
1 'polypeptide(L)' 'MKVYAEFNLRVLDQLKNNNKEKRFKRWLSAPRPREGAVDFMPLKDLEKSAKGFVKDDALVVDVQISVVSKL' A
#
# COMPACT_ATOMS: atom_id res chain seq x y z
N MET A 1 -12.48 20.15 -7.78
CA MET A 1 -13.03 18.78 -7.87
C MET A 1 -12.45 17.92 -6.75
N LYS A 2 -13.28 17.08 -6.11
CA LYS A 2 -12.85 16.10 -5.09
C LYS A 2 -13.31 14.70 -5.51
N VAL A 3 -12.50 13.69 -5.23
CA VAL A 3 -12.80 12.27 -5.49
C VAL A 3 -12.70 11.54 -4.15
N TYR A 4 -13.75 10.84 -3.75
CA TYR A 4 -13.66 9.89 -2.64
C TYR A 4 -13.12 8.57 -3.16
N ALA A 5 -12.14 8.01 -2.46
CA ALA A 5 -11.60 6.70 -2.75
C ALA A 5 -11.47 5.86 -1.47
N GLU A 6 -11.82 4.58 -1.60
CA GLU A 6 -11.40 3.54 -0.66
C GLU A 6 -10.43 2.62 -1.37
N PHE A 7 -9.26 2.42 -0.78
CA PHE A 7 -8.22 1.57 -1.35
C PHE A 7 -7.36 0.92 -0.27
N ASN A 8 -6.75 -0.22 -0.61
CA ASN A 8 -5.84 -0.97 0.24
C ASN A 8 -4.45 -0.99 -0.41
N LEU A 9 -3.46 -0.40 0.26
CA LEU A 9 -2.06 -0.48 -0.15
C LEU A 9 -1.45 -1.74 0.43
N ARG A 10 -0.70 -2.50 -0.38
CA ARG A 10 -0.11 -3.78 0.01
C ARG A 10 1.35 -3.87 -0.40
N VAL A 11 2.19 -4.39 0.50
CA VAL A 11 3.51 -4.94 0.19
C VAL A 11 3.35 -6.45 0.21
N LEU A 12 3.67 -7.11 -0.91
CA LEU A 12 3.44 -8.53 -1.07
C LEU A 12 4.56 -9.34 -0.44
N ASP A 13 4.18 -10.37 0.33
CA ASP A 13 5.10 -11.43 0.74
C ASP A 13 5.17 -12.45 -0.41
N GLN A 14 6.33 -12.49 -1.05
CA GLN A 14 6.61 -13.27 -2.25
C GLN A 14 6.87 -14.76 -1.95
N LEU A 15 6.85 -15.17 -0.68
CA LEU A 15 7.12 -16.55 -0.25
C LEU A 15 5.90 -17.21 0.40
N LYS A 16 5.23 -16.52 1.33
CA LYS A 16 4.21 -17.12 2.22
C LYS A 16 2.84 -16.48 2.08
N ASN A 17 2.67 -15.52 1.16
CA ASN A 17 1.42 -14.77 0.93
C ASN A 17 0.90 -14.04 2.19
N ASN A 18 1.78 -13.75 3.15
CA ASN A 18 1.48 -12.95 4.34
C ASN A 18 1.77 -11.47 4.08
N ASN A 19 0.95 -10.86 3.23
CA ASN A 19 1.12 -9.49 2.77
C ASN A 19 0.99 -8.48 3.93
N LYS A 20 1.77 -7.39 3.86
CA LYS A 20 1.61 -6.25 4.75
C LYS A 20 0.67 -5.25 4.10
N GLU A 21 -0.42 -4.87 4.76
CA GLU A 21 -1.46 -4.03 4.17
C GLU A 21 -1.91 -2.87 5.05
N LYS A 22 -2.39 -1.79 4.43
CA LYS A 22 -3.00 -0.63 5.10
C LYS A 22 -4.12 -0.06 4.24
N ARG A 23 -5.33 -0.02 4.81
CA ARG A 23 -6.54 0.48 4.15
C ARG A 23 -6.72 1.99 4.39
N PHE A 24 -7.16 2.68 3.35
CA PHE A 24 -7.43 4.11 3.35
C PHE A 24 -8.85 4.40 2.86
N LYS A 25 -9.42 5.47 3.42
CA LYS A 25 -10.72 6.05 3.03
C LYS A 25 -10.58 7.56 3.02
N ARG A 26 -10.51 8.18 1.85
CA ARG A 26 -10.14 9.59 1.73
C ARG A 26 -10.80 10.32 0.58
N TRP A 27 -10.95 11.63 0.79
CA TRP A 27 -11.20 12.59 -0.28
C TRP A 27 -9.87 13.10 -0.83
N LEU A 28 -9.60 12.77 -2.10
CA LEU A 28 -8.47 13.26 -2.87
C LEU A 28 -8.90 14.49 -3.68
N SER A 29 -7.97 15.42 -3.90
CA SER A 29 -8.21 16.65 -4.65
C SER A 29 -6.91 17.20 -5.22
N ALA A 30 -6.95 18.19 -6.11
CA ALA A 30 -5.71 18.75 -6.68
C ALA A 30 -4.69 19.23 -5.61
N PRO A 31 -5.09 19.90 -4.52
CA PRO A 31 -4.17 20.26 -3.44
C PRO A 31 -3.69 19.07 -2.58
N ARG A 32 -4.42 17.95 -2.61
CA ARG A 32 -4.10 16.72 -1.85
C ARG A 32 -4.33 15.50 -2.75
N PRO A 33 -3.46 15.30 -3.76
CA PRO A 33 -3.72 14.32 -4.82
C PRO A 33 -3.33 12.89 -4.42
N ARG A 34 -2.71 12.73 -3.25
CA ARG A 34 -2.12 11.48 -2.78
C ARG A 34 -2.46 11.23 -1.32
N GLU A 35 -2.47 9.96 -0.96
CA GLU A 35 -2.57 9.50 0.41
C GLU A 35 -1.73 8.22 0.55
N GLY A 36 -1.17 7.99 1.74
CA GLY A 36 -0.36 6.81 2.05
C GLY A 36 0.06 6.79 3.51
N ALA A 37 1.13 6.05 3.81
CA ALA A 37 1.70 6.01 5.16
C ALA A 37 3.22 6.09 5.11
N VAL A 38 3.79 7.11 5.76
CA VAL A 38 5.25 7.25 5.91
C VAL A 38 5.82 6.11 6.76
N ASP A 39 5.01 5.58 7.68
CA ASP A 39 5.33 4.49 8.60
C ASP A 39 4.70 3.15 8.18
N PHE A 40 4.53 2.91 6.86
CA PHE A 40 3.80 1.75 6.35
C PHE A 40 4.31 0.42 6.92
N MET A 41 5.63 0.23 6.95
CA MET A 41 6.28 -0.92 7.57
C MET A 41 7.72 -0.60 8.03
N PRO A 42 8.26 -1.34 9.01
CA PRO A 42 9.65 -1.21 9.41
C PRO A 42 10.61 -1.62 8.29
N LEU A 43 11.66 -0.83 8.06
CA LEU A 43 12.74 -1.18 7.12
C LEU A 43 13.38 -2.54 7.45
N LYS A 44 13.53 -2.83 8.75
CA LYS A 44 14.08 -4.10 9.27
C LYS A 44 13.30 -5.34 8.84
N ASP A 45 12.04 -5.19 8.44
CA ASP A 45 11.25 -6.32 7.93
C ASP A 45 11.54 -6.60 6.45
N LEU A 46 12.01 -5.61 5.68
CA LEU A 46 12.48 -5.78 4.30
C LEU A 46 13.84 -6.48 4.24
N GLU A 47 14.72 -6.20 5.21
CA GLU A 47 16.07 -6.79 5.32
C GLU A 47 16.04 -8.27 5.71
N LYS A 48 14.95 -8.74 6.32
CA LYS A 48 14.81 -10.12 6.79
C LYS A 48 14.28 -11.01 5.67
N SER A 49 15.15 -11.72 4.97
CA SER A 49 14.78 -12.70 3.94
C SER A 49 13.68 -13.69 4.38
N ALA A 50 13.69 -14.11 5.66
CA ALA A 50 12.68 -15.00 6.24
C ALA A 50 11.24 -14.44 6.26
N LYS A 51 11.08 -13.11 6.13
CA LYS A 51 9.80 -12.41 6.01
C LYS A 51 9.25 -12.39 4.59
N GLY A 52 10.07 -12.68 3.58
CA GLY A 52 9.62 -12.91 2.20
C GLY A 52 9.20 -11.67 1.40
N PHE A 53 9.35 -10.45 1.92
CA PHE A 53 8.94 -9.23 1.20
C PHE A 53 9.86 -8.88 0.03
N VAL A 54 11.17 -9.09 0.18
CA VAL A 54 12.18 -8.85 -0.87
C VAL A 54 12.68 -10.18 -1.39
N LYS A 55 12.64 -10.35 -2.71
CA LYS A 55 13.19 -11.49 -3.44
C LYS A 55 13.97 -10.93 -4.64
N ASP A 56 15.20 -11.41 -4.84
CA ASP A 56 16.06 -10.98 -5.95
C ASP A 56 16.19 -9.44 -6.05
N ASP A 57 16.38 -8.79 -4.89
CA ASP A 57 16.44 -7.32 -4.73
C ASP A 57 15.20 -6.55 -5.22
N ALA A 58 14.06 -7.24 -5.35
CA ALA A 58 12.79 -6.65 -5.76
C ALA A 58 11.76 -6.68 -4.62
N LEU A 59 11.12 -5.54 -4.38
CA LEU A 59 9.93 -5.40 -3.52
C LEU A 59 8.70 -5.27 -4.42
N VAL A 60 7.69 -6.12 -4.22
CA VAL A 60 6.44 -6.04 -4.98
C VAL A 60 5.37 -5.34 -4.15
N VAL A 61 4.75 -4.32 -4.74
CA VAL A 61 3.66 -3.56 -4.14
C VAL A 61 2.41 -3.63 -5.00
N ASP A 62 1.25 -3.51 -4.36
CA ASP A 62 -0.05 -3.58 -5.01
C ASP A 62 -1.04 -2.59 -4.36
N VAL A 63 -2.02 -2.13 -5.13
CA VAL A 63 -3.09 -1.24 -4.68
C VAL A 63 -4.43 -1.80 -5.16
N GLN A 64 -5.26 -2.20 -4.20
CA GLN A 64 -6.64 -2.57 -4.49
C GLN A 64 -7.55 -1.37 -4.27
N ILE A 65 -8.17 -0.85 -5.32
CA ILE A 65 -9.16 0.22 -5.22
C ILE A 65 -10.56 -0.40 -5.17
N SER A 66 -11.30 -0.18 -4.09
CA SER A 66 -12.63 -0.77 -3.88
C SER A 66 -13.78 0.20 -4.17
N VAL A 67 -13.56 1.50 -3.96
CA VAL A 67 -14.58 2.54 -4.21
C VAL A 67 -13.91 3.74 -4.85
N VAL A 68 -14.57 4.29 -5.88
CA VAL A 68 -14.28 5.61 -6.43
C VAL A 68 -15.60 6.33 -6.59
N SER A 69 -15.73 7.52 -6.03
CA SER A 69 -16.92 8.36 -6.18
C SER A 69 -16.54 9.82 -6.35
N LYS A 70 -17.35 10.54 -7.11
CA LYS A 70 -17.25 11.99 -7.29
C LYS A 70 -18.52 12.61 -6.73
N LEU A 71 -18.37 13.76 -6.08
CA LEU A 71 -19.50 14.66 -5.83
C LEU A 71 -19.95 15.28 -7.15
#